data_AF-A0A838W7X4-F1
#
_entry.id   AF-A0A838W7X4-F1
#
_cell.length_a   1.000
_cell.length_b   1.000
_cell.length_c   1.000
_cell.angle_alpha   90.00
_cell.angle_beta   90.00
_cell.angle_gamma   90.00
#
_symmetry.space_group_name_H-M   'P 1'
#
loop_
_entity.id
_entity.type
_entity.pdbx_description
1 polymer ?
#
loop_
_entity_poly.entity_id
_entity_poly.type
_entity_poly.pdbx_seq_one_letter_code
_entity_poly.pdbx_strand_id
1 'polypeptide(L)'
;MPIPIADELKFIANGEILSDNWSREIYSVDASHYAIKPSVIVCPSDKHDLERICKYAFSKNVPITARGAGTGLLGQSLSDSIVVDITKHMNKIMEIGNDYVEVQPGVVKGILDRELKKRGKFLPPDPASSNYCTIGGMVANNSSGAHCLGYGSTIDLLQEIGVVYSDGTSGYVNGNNKSDDIRMKNLLTLLSPYRETIQNRFSKSDQKLLWL
;
A
#
# COMPACT_ATOMS: atom_id res chain seq x y z
N MET A 1 -34.00 -3.90 11.89
CA MET A 1 -32.95 -2.99 11.39
C MET A 1 -31.83 -3.84 10.80
N PRO A 2 -31.19 -3.45 9.69
CA PRO A 2 -30.00 -4.16 9.21
C PRO A 2 -28.94 -4.16 10.31
N ILE A 3 -28.21 -5.27 10.43
CA ILE A 3 -27.10 -5.40 11.39
C ILE A 3 -26.02 -4.37 10.98
N PRO A 4 -25.45 -3.60 11.92
CA PRO A 4 -24.36 -2.69 11.59
C PRO A 4 -23.19 -3.44 10.94
N ILE A 5 -22.58 -2.85 9.89
CA ILE A 5 -21.44 -3.46 9.16
C ILE A 5 -20.33 -3.90 10.13
N ALA A 6 -20.09 -3.11 11.19
CA ALA A 6 -19.11 -3.44 12.22
C ALA A 6 -19.41 -4.76 12.95
N ASP A 7 -20.69 -5.08 13.20
CA ASP A 7 -21.06 -6.32 13.89
C ASP A 7 -20.94 -7.52 12.96
N GLU A 8 -21.29 -7.39 11.67
CA GLU A 8 -21.02 -8.44 10.68
C GLU A 8 -19.51 -8.73 10.56
N LEU A 9 -18.68 -7.68 10.51
CA LEU A 9 -17.23 -7.81 10.41
C LEU A 9 -16.58 -8.49 11.62
N LYS A 10 -17.13 -8.34 12.83
CA LYS A 10 -16.65 -9.06 14.03
C LYS A 10 -16.76 -10.58 13.93
N PHE A 11 -17.68 -11.10 13.12
CA PHE A 11 -17.81 -12.54 12.88
C PHE A 11 -16.91 -13.04 11.74
N ILE A 12 -16.36 -12.13 10.93
CA ILE A 12 -15.62 -12.44 9.70
C ILE A 12 -14.12 -12.28 9.91
N ALA A 13 -13.72 -11.18 10.54
CA ALA A 13 -12.33 -10.81 10.75
C ALA A 13 -11.80 -11.36 12.08
N ASN A 14 -10.52 -11.73 12.09
CA ASN A 14 -9.79 -12.09 13.31
C ASN A 14 -9.10 -10.88 13.95
N GLY A 15 -8.79 -9.86 13.14
CA GLY A 15 -8.22 -8.60 13.55
C GLY A 15 -9.21 -7.70 14.30
N GLU A 16 -8.73 -6.51 14.68
CA GLU A 16 -9.54 -5.56 15.44
C GLU A 16 -10.56 -4.86 14.54
N ILE A 17 -11.78 -4.66 15.06
CA ILE A 17 -12.84 -3.89 14.41
C ILE A 17 -13.18 -2.69 15.30
N LEU A 18 -12.85 -1.50 14.82
CA LEU A 18 -13.04 -0.24 15.55
C LEU A 18 -14.23 0.51 14.95
N SER A 19 -15.31 0.60 15.72
CA SER A 19 -16.54 1.29 15.32
C SER A 19 -16.98 2.35 16.32
N ASP A 20 -16.23 2.53 17.41
CA ASP A 20 -16.49 3.57 18.39
C ASP A 20 -16.20 4.97 17.81
N ASN A 21 -16.84 5.98 18.38
CA ASN A 21 -16.74 7.34 17.87
C ASN A 21 -15.32 7.93 17.95
N TRP A 22 -14.51 7.51 18.93
CA TRP A 22 -13.16 8.04 19.13
C TRP A 22 -12.22 7.54 18.05
N SER A 23 -12.21 6.23 17.81
CA SER A 23 -11.46 5.62 16.71
C SER A 23 -11.88 6.22 15.37
N ARG A 24 -13.19 6.33 15.10
CA ARG A 24 -13.67 6.92 13.85
C ARG A 24 -13.26 8.38 13.67
N GLU A 25 -13.13 9.14 14.75
CA GLU A 25 -12.63 10.52 14.67
C GLU A 25 -11.14 10.58 14.33
N ILE A 26 -10.31 9.76 14.98
CA ILE A 26 -8.87 9.68 14.71
C ILE A 26 -8.61 9.32 13.23
N TYR A 27 -9.38 8.39 12.69
CA TYR A 27 -9.24 7.94 11.30
C TYR A 27 -9.97 8.84 10.29
N SER A 28 -10.66 9.89 10.74
CA SER A 28 -11.37 10.81 9.85
C SER A 28 -10.46 11.77 9.09
N VAL A 29 -9.20 11.90 9.53
CA VAL A 29 -8.20 12.81 8.96
C VAL A 29 -6.94 12.07 8.53
N ASP A 30 -6.23 12.66 7.59
CA ASP A 30 -4.86 12.31 7.20
C ASP A 30 -4.05 13.61 7.12
N ALA A 31 -2.84 13.58 6.54
CA ALA A 31 -2.01 14.79 6.42
C ALA A 31 -2.52 15.81 5.39
N SER A 32 -3.68 15.58 4.77
CA SER A 32 -4.36 16.53 3.88
C SER A 32 -5.25 17.53 4.65
N HIS A 33 -5.91 18.41 3.90
CA HIS A 33 -6.91 19.34 4.43
C HIS A 33 -8.33 18.73 4.52
N TYR A 34 -8.51 17.47 4.14
CA TYR A 34 -9.82 16.83 4.10
C TYR A 34 -10.12 16.07 5.39
N ALA A 35 -11.41 15.97 5.71
CA ALA A 35 -11.91 15.13 6.80
C ALA A 35 -13.13 14.33 6.32
N ILE A 36 -13.05 13.00 6.39
CA ILE A 36 -14.15 12.08 6.04
C ILE A 36 -14.19 11.00 7.11
N LYS A 37 -15.29 10.95 7.87
CA LYS A 37 -15.44 10.02 8.98
C LYS A 37 -15.83 8.62 8.49
N PRO A 38 -15.01 7.58 8.73
CA PRO A 38 -15.34 6.22 8.30
C PRO A 38 -16.52 5.66 9.07
N SER A 39 -17.19 4.68 8.48
CA SER A 39 -18.22 3.89 9.16
C SER A 39 -17.59 2.91 10.14
N VAL A 40 -16.48 2.28 9.75
CA VAL A 40 -15.74 1.31 10.56
C VAL A 40 -14.28 1.23 10.10
N ILE A 41 -13.38 0.95 11.03
CA ILE A 41 -11.99 0.65 10.75
C ILE A 41 -11.75 -0.83 11.04
N VAL A 42 -11.04 -1.51 10.15
CA VAL A 42 -10.61 -2.89 10.33
C VAL A 42 -9.10 -2.96 10.32
N CYS A 43 -8.52 -3.65 11.30
CA CYS A 43 -7.08 -3.84 11.42
C CYS A 43 -6.78 -5.34 11.24
N PRO A 44 -6.63 -5.83 9.99
CA PRO A 44 -6.47 -7.26 9.72
C PRO A 44 -5.25 -7.85 10.44
N SER A 45 -5.39 -9.05 10.99
CA SER A 45 -4.28 -9.75 11.68
C SER A 45 -3.19 -10.21 10.71
N ASP A 46 -3.58 -10.59 9.50
CA ASP A 46 -2.74 -11.20 8.48
C ASP A 46 -3.38 -11.10 7.09
N LYS A 47 -2.72 -11.71 6.10
CA LYS A 47 -3.18 -11.73 4.70
C LYS A 47 -4.54 -12.43 4.54
N HIS A 48 -4.78 -13.56 5.20
CA HIS A 48 -6.04 -14.30 5.07
C HIS A 48 -7.20 -13.53 5.70
N ASP A 49 -6.91 -12.77 6.75
CA ASP A 49 -7.87 -11.85 7.33
C ASP A 49 -8.26 -10.74 6.35
N LEU A 50 -7.28 -10.13 5.69
CA LEU A 50 -7.51 -9.14 4.64
C LEU A 50 -8.32 -9.72 3.46
N GLU A 51 -8.02 -10.94 3.01
CA GLU A 51 -8.78 -11.64 1.96
C GLU A 51 -10.27 -11.80 2.34
N ARG A 52 -10.56 -12.22 3.57
CA ARG A 52 -11.94 -12.36 4.07
C ARG A 52 -12.68 -11.03 4.12
N ILE A 53 -12.02 -9.97 4.59
CA ILE A 53 -12.59 -8.62 4.67
C ILE A 53 -12.91 -8.10 3.27
N CYS A 54 -11.98 -8.21 2.31
CA CYS A 54 -12.21 -7.80 0.93
C CYS A 54 -13.36 -8.59 0.29
N LYS A 55 -13.39 -9.92 0.48
CA LYS A 55 -14.46 -10.77 -0.04
C LYS A 55 -15.84 -10.37 0.51
N TYR A 56 -15.91 -10.07 1.81
CA TYR A 56 -17.14 -9.56 2.44
C TYR A 56 -17.58 -8.24 1.80
N ALA A 57 -16.68 -7.25 1.76
CA ALA A 57 -16.96 -5.92 1.21
C ALA A 57 -17.43 -6.01 -0.25
N PHE A 58 -16.78 -6.85 -1.06
CA PHE A 58 -17.18 -7.13 -2.43
C PHE A 58 -18.59 -7.71 -2.53
N SER A 59 -18.89 -8.74 -1.73
CA SER A 59 -20.21 -9.41 -1.75
C SER A 59 -21.37 -8.50 -1.35
N LYS A 60 -21.08 -7.46 -0.54
CA LYS A 60 -22.06 -6.48 -0.05
C LYS A 60 -22.05 -5.18 -0.85
N ASN A 61 -21.17 -5.06 -1.84
CA ASN A 61 -20.92 -3.83 -2.61
C ASN A 61 -20.59 -2.63 -1.69
N VAL A 62 -19.77 -2.88 -0.66
CA VAL A 62 -19.34 -1.87 0.33
C VAL A 62 -17.94 -1.37 -0.05
N PRO A 63 -17.73 -0.06 -0.21
CA PRO A 63 -16.41 0.50 -0.49
C PRO A 63 -15.39 0.20 0.61
N ILE A 64 -14.14 -0.03 0.20
CA ILE A 64 -13.02 -0.29 1.10
C ILE A 64 -11.82 0.56 0.70
N THR A 65 -11.14 1.12 1.68
CA THR A 65 -9.97 1.99 1.46
C THR A 65 -8.82 1.54 2.34
N ALA A 66 -7.71 1.15 1.72
CA ALA A 66 -6.49 0.81 2.45
C ALA A 66 -5.82 2.06 3.01
N ARG A 67 -5.33 1.96 4.24
CA ARG A 67 -4.65 3.04 4.95
C ARG A 67 -3.36 2.52 5.59
N GLY A 68 -2.26 3.17 5.22
CA GLY A 68 -0.99 3.09 5.95
C GLY A 68 -0.97 4.08 7.12
N ALA A 69 0.11 4.83 7.27
CA ALA A 69 0.25 5.79 8.38
C ALA A 69 -0.58 7.08 8.28
N GLY A 70 -1.41 7.26 7.23
CA GLY A 70 -2.20 8.49 7.05
C GLY A 70 -1.37 9.73 6.73
N THR A 71 -0.20 9.58 6.09
CA THR A 71 0.71 10.68 5.76
C THR A 71 0.52 11.26 4.35
N GLY A 72 -0.49 10.79 3.62
CA GLY A 72 -0.84 11.31 2.30
C GLY A 72 -1.43 12.72 2.38
N LEU A 73 -1.18 13.53 1.37
CA LEU A 73 -1.57 14.96 1.35
C LEU A 73 -2.85 15.23 0.55
N LEU A 74 -3.47 14.19 -0.03
CA LEU A 74 -4.57 14.32 -1.00
C LEU A 74 -5.84 13.57 -0.60
N GLY A 75 -5.98 13.13 0.66
CA GLY A 75 -7.18 12.44 1.14
C GLY A 75 -7.33 10.98 0.68
N GLN A 76 -6.31 10.42 0.03
CA GLN A 76 -6.31 9.06 -0.54
C GLN A 76 -6.48 7.93 0.49
N SER A 77 -6.31 8.24 1.78
CA SER A 77 -6.46 7.28 2.87
C SER A 77 -7.76 7.45 3.65
N LEU A 78 -8.65 8.33 3.18
CA LEU A 78 -9.93 8.65 3.81
C LEU A 78 -11.08 7.92 3.11
N SER A 79 -12.11 7.59 3.87
CA SER A 79 -13.33 6.92 3.39
C SER A 79 -14.46 7.16 4.37
N ASP A 80 -15.69 7.25 3.87
CA ASP A 80 -16.91 7.24 4.69
C ASP A 80 -17.38 5.81 5.02
N SER A 81 -16.72 4.80 4.45
CA SER A 81 -17.08 3.39 4.55
C SER A 81 -16.06 2.60 5.38
N ILE A 82 -15.53 1.49 4.88
CA ILE A 82 -14.54 0.65 5.56
C ILE A 82 -13.14 1.20 5.30
N VAL A 83 -12.42 1.56 6.36
CA VAL A 83 -10.98 1.82 6.31
C VAL A 83 -10.22 0.59 6.79
N VAL A 84 -9.24 0.12 6.00
CA VAL A 84 -8.36 -1.00 6.35
C VAL A 84 -7.02 -0.45 6.81
N ASP A 85 -6.76 -0.52 8.11
CA ASP A 85 -5.48 -0.15 8.68
C ASP A 85 -4.52 -1.34 8.71
N ILE A 86 -3.53 -1.30 7.82
CA ILE A 86 -2.49 -2.33 7.71
C ILE A 86 -1.33 -2.16 8.70
N THR A 87 -1.31 -1.09 9.50
CA THR A 87 -0.13 -0.69 10.29
C THR A 87 -0.02 -1.41 11.63
N LYS A 88 -1.14 -1.88 12.21
CA LYS A 88 -1.13 -2.53 13.53
C LYS A 88 -0.46 -3.90 13.55
N HIS A 89 -0.87 -4.79 12.65
CA HIS A 89 -0.51 -6.22 12.71
C HIS A 89 0.32 -6.71 11.52
N MET A 90 0.27 -6.00 10.38
CA MET A 90 0.99 -6.35 9.16
C MET A 90 2.25 -5.50 8.97
N ASN A 91 3.12 -5.44 9.98
CA ASN A 91 4.26 -4.53 10.07
C ASN A 91 5.62 -5.21 10.35
N LYS A 92 5.79 -6.47 9.91
CA LYS A 92 7.03 -7.25 10.10
C LYS A 92 8.00 -7.10 8.93
N ILE A 93 9.29 -7.08 9.24
CA ILE A 93 10.37 -7.34 8.29
C ILE A 93 10.55 -8.85 8.24
N MET A 94 10.32 -9.45 7.07
CA MET A 94 10.27 -10.90 6.89
C MET A 94 11.68 -11.45 6.64
N GLU A 95 12.41 -10.81 5.72
CA GLU A 95 13.76 -11.23 5.34
C GLU A 95 14.60 -10.02 4.92
N ILE A 96 15.89 -10.02 5.27
CA ILE A 96 16.87 -9.06 4.75
C ILE A 96 17.96 -9.85 4.04
N GLY A 97 17.88 -9.87 2.70
CA GLY A 97 18.83 -10.52 1.81
C GLY A 97 20.08 -9.68 1.54
N ASN A 98 20.84 -10.07 0.52
CA ASN A 98 22.05 -9.36 0.09
C ASN A 98 21.73 -8.08 -0.69
N ASP A 99 20.74 -8.14 -1.57
CA ASP A 99 20.34 -7.09 -2.50
C ASP A 99 18.82 -6.81 -2.47
N TYR A 100 18.09 -7.44 -1.56
CA TYR A 100 16.65 -7.25 -1.37
C TYR A 100 16.26 -7.26 0.11
N VAL A 101 15.03 -6.80 0.37
CA VAL A 101 14.38 -6.88 1.68
C VAL A 101 12.90 -7.19 1.47
N GLU A 102 12.40 -8.20 2.18
CA GLU A 102 10.98 -8.57 2.16
C GLU A 102 10.31 -8.04 3.43
N VAL A 103 9.20 -7.31 3.24
CA VAL A 103 8.48 -6.65 4.34
C VAL A 103 6.98 -6.76 4.15
N GLN A 104 6.26 -6.77 5.26
CA GLN A 104 4.82 -6.52 5.26
C GLN A 104 4.54 -5.03 5.02
N PRO A 105 3.36 -4.68 4.46
CA PRO A 105 3.12 -3.33 3.95
C PRO A 105 3.05 -2.26 5.06
N GLY A 106 2.76 -2.65 6.30
CA GLY A 106 2.67 -1.75 7.46
C GLY A 106 4.01 -1.38 8.09
N VAL A 107 5.14 -1.88 7.60
CA VAL A 107 6.47 -1.50 8.11
C VAL A 107 6.70 -0.01 7.88
N VAL A 108 7.03 0.72 8.95
CA VAL A 108 7.44 2.13 8.86
C VAL A 108 8.84 2.22 8.28
N LYS A 109 9.04 3.09 7.29
CA LYS A 109 10.32 3.23 6.59
C LYS A 109 11.50 3.54 7.51
N GLY A 110 11.35 4.47 8.44
CA GLY A 110 12.41 4.79 9.41
C GLY A 110 12.79 3.62 10.31
N ILE A 111 11.87 2.68 10.58
CA ILE A 111 12.18 1.43 11.29
C ILE A 111 13.01 0.52 10.38
N LEU A 112 12.60 0.35 9.12
CA LEU A 112 13.32 -0.44 8.13
C LEU A 112 14.75 0.08 7.93
N ASP A 113 14.92 1.39 7.70
CA ASP A 113 16.24 1.99 7.48
C ASP A 113 17.19 1.76 8.66
N ARG A 114 16.67 1.80 9.89
CA ARG A 114 17.47 1.51 11.09
C ARG A 114 17.94 0.06 11.13
N GLU A 115 17.12 -0.90 10.71
CA GLU A 115 17.52 -2.31 10.61
C GLU A 115 18.51 -2.55 9.47
N LEU A 116 18.29 -1.93 8.31
CA LEU A 116 19.21 -1.99 7.18
C LEU A 116 20.58 -1.38 7.51
N LYS A 117 20.60 -0.27 8.25
CA LYS A 117 21.83 0.43 8.64
C LYS A 117 22.77 -0.44 9.49
N LYS A 118 22.22 -1.34 10.33
CA LYS A 118 23.02 -2.31 11.10
C LYS A 118 23.86 -3.24 10.21
N ARG A 119 23.47 -3.38 8.93
CA ARG A 119 24.14 -4.17 7.90
C ARG A 119 24.84 -3.32 6.85
N GLY A 120 25.00 -2.01 7.08
CA GLY A 120 25.59 -1.08 6.13
C GLY A 120 24.73 -0.81 4.88
N LYS A 121 23.41 -1.04 4.97
CA LYS A 121 22.45 -0.85 3.87
C LYS A 121 21.45 0.25 4.18
N PHE A 122 20.72 0.71 3.17
CA PHE A 122 19.61 1.65 3.30
C PHE A 122 18.62 1.45 2.15
N LEU A 123 17.36 1.91 2.33
CA LEU A 123 16.38 1.98 1.25
C LEU A 123 16.40 3.40 0.63
N PRO A 124 16.74 3.55 -0.67
CA PRO A 124 17.03 4.87 -1.23
C PRO A 124 15.90 5.91 -1.24
N PRO A 125 14.66 5.62 -1.69
CA PRO A 125 13.59 6.62 -1.73
C PRO A 125 13.36 7.14 -0.33
N ASP A 126 13.40 8.46 -0.11
CA ASP A 126 13.42 9.10 1.21
C ASP A 126 12.38 10.22 1.35
N PRO A 127 11.07 9.88 1.44
CA PRO A 127 10.03 10.89 1.61
C PRO A 127 10.25 11.73 2.87
N ALA A 128 9.81 12.98 2.90
CA ALA A 128 9.88 13.82 4.10
C ALA A 128 9.19 13.16 5.32
N SER A 129 8.17 12.34 5.06
CA SER A 129 7.46 11.54 6.06
C SER A 129 8.17 10.24 6.46
N SER A 130 9.46 10.03 6.14
CA SER A 130 10.19 8.75 6.31
C SER A 130 10.06 8.14 7.72
N ASN A 131 9.96 8.95 8.76
CA ASN A 131 9.80 8.48 10.14
C ASN A 131 8.40 7.94 10.47
N TYR A 132 7.44 8.08 9.54
CA TYR A 132 6.03 7.76 9.74
C TYR A 132 5.47 6.92 8.60
N CYS A 133 5.80 7.22 7.34
CA CYS A 133 5.22 6.54 6.19
C CYS A 133 5.58 5.04 6.18
N THR A 134 4.59 4.25 5.80
CA THR A 134 4.70 2.80 5.68
C THR A 134 5.17 2.42 4.29
N ILE A 135 5.90 1.31 4.15
CA ILE A 135 6.38 0.81 2.85
C ILE A 135 5.22 0.57 1.86
N GLY A 136 4.10 0.00 2.31
CA GLY A 136 2.92 -0.19 1.45
C GLY A 136 2.34 1.14 0.94
N GLY A 137 2.35 2.17 1.79
CA GLY A 137 1.97 3.53 1.39
C GLY A 137 2.96 4.15 0.39
N MET A 138 4.26 3.90 0.56
CA MET A 138 5.28 4.36 -0.39
C MET A 138 5.06 3.72 -1.77
N VAL A 139 4.79 2.42 -1.82
CA VAL A 139 4.49 1.68 -3.05
C VAL A 139 3.22 2.22 -3.71
N ALA A 140 2.12 2.34 -2.95
CA ALA A 140 0.84 2.84 -3.47
C ALA A 140 0.93 4.25 -4.06
N ASN A 141 1.78 5.11 -3.48
CA ASN A 141 1.93 6.50 -3.89
C ASN A 141 3.13 6.73 -4.83
N ASN A 142 3.82 5.66 -5.28
CA ASN A 142 5.11 5.71 -5.97
C ASN A 142 6.06 6.77 -5.36
N SER A 143 6.26 6.70 -4.05
CA SER A 143 6.92 7.77 -3.30
C SER A 143 8.38 7.93 -3.74
N SER A 144 8.87 9.15 -3.63
CA SER A 144 10.25 9.54 -3.94
C SER A 144 10.80 10.42 -2.82
N GLY A 145 11.97 11.01 -3.02
CA GLY A 145 12.61 11.92 -2.07
C GLY A 145 13.88 12.52 -2.66
N ALA A 146 14.72 13.15 -1.84
CA ALA A 146 15.94 13.81 -2.29
C ALA A 146 16.91 12.86 -3.01
N HIS A 147 16.95 11.58 -2.63
CA HIS A 147 17.81 10.58 -3.25
C HIS A 147 17.27 10.06 -4.60
N CYS A 148 16.08 10.48 -5.06
CA CYS A 148 15.49 9.96 -6.29
C CYS A 148 16.30 10.28 -7.56
N LEU A 149 17.09 11.36 -7.54
CA LEU A 149 17.97 11.71 -8.66
C LEU A 149 19.05 10.66 -8.91
N GLY A 150 19.53 9.98 -7.85
CA GLY A 150 20.55 8.94 -7.94
C GLY A 150 19.98 7.53 -8.06
N TYR A 151 18.81 7.27 -7.48
CA TYR A 151 18.30 5.90 -7.27
C TYR A 151 16.89 5.65 -7.80
N GLY A 152 16.20 6.66 -8.33
CA GLY A 152 14.82 6.54 -8.80
C GLY A 152 13.77 6.60 -7.68
N SER A 153 12.55 6.21 -8.05
CA SER A 153 11.36 6.22 -7.18
C SER A 153 11.09 4.84 -6.58
N THR A 154 10.09 4.72 -5.69
CA THR A 154 9.74 3.44 -5.04
C THR A 154 9.50 2.32 -6.06
N ILE A 155 8.82 2.60 -7.18
CA ILE A 155 8.54 1.58 -8.21
C ILE A 155 9.80 1.09 -8.95
N ASP A 156 10.88 1.87 -8.97
CA ASP A 156 12.15 1.48 -9.61
C ASP A 156 12.88 0.38 -8.84
N LEU A 157 12.56 0.25 -7.55
CA LEU A 157 13.18 -0.73 -6.65
C LEU A 157 12.26 -1.89 -6.30
N LEU A 158 11.00 -1.85 -6.76
CA LEU A 158 10.04 -2.90 -6.49
C LEU A 158 10.32 -4.11 -7.39
N GLN A 159 10.83 -5.18 -6.79
CA GLN A 159 11.12 -6.43 -7.50
C GLN A 159 9.87 -7.33 -7.55
N GLU A 160 9.16 -7.44 -6.43
CA GLU A 160 8.05 -8.37 -6.24
C GLU A 160 6.99 -7.78 -5.32
N ILE A 161 5.73 -8.17 -5.51
CA ILE A 161 4.61 -7.72 -4.68
C ILE A 161 3.51 -8.79 -4.59
N GLY A 162 3.06 -9.05 -3.36
CA GLY A 162 1.81 -9.75 -3.09
C GLY A 162 0.62 -8.77 -3.04
N VAL A 163 -0.48 -9.11 -3.70
CA VAL A 163 -1.66 -8.26 -3.81
C VAL A 163 -2.89 -9.03 -3.33
N VAL A 164 -3.81 -8.35 -2.64
CA VAL A 164 -5.17 -8.82 -2.40
C VAL A 164 -6.10 -7.91 -3.22
N TYR A 165 -6.87 -8.51 -4.12
CA TYR A 165 -7.80 -7.77 -4.96
C TYR A 165 -9.11 -7.45 -4.24
N SER A 166 -9.91 -6.58 -4.84
CA SER A 166 -11.19 -6.14 -4.30
C SER A 166 -12.15 -7.29 -4.02
N ASP A 167 -12.11 -8.39 -4.77
CA ASP A 167 -12.95 -9.58 -4.55
C ASP A 167 -12.40 -10.56 -3.50
N GLY A 168 -11.29 -10.20 -2.84
CA GLY A 168 -10.65 -11.00 -1.81
C GLY A 168 -9.77 -12.14 -2.33
N THR A 169 -9.61 -12.28 -3.64
CA THR A 169 -8.59 -13.16 -4.21
C THR A 169 -7.21 -12.54 -4.03
N SER A 170 -6.16 -13.36 -3.96
CA SER A 170 -4.78 -12.86 -3.94
C SER A 170 -4.00 -13.23 -5.19
N GLY A 171 -3.07 -12.35 -5.52
CA GLY A 171 -2.13 -12.49 -6.61
C GLY A 171 -0.72 -12.19 -6.14
N TYR A 172 0.24 -12.55 -6.98
CA TYR A 172 1.64 -12.24 -6.79
C TYR A 172 2.26 -11.86 -8.14
N VAL A 173 3.09 -10.83 -8.11
CA VAL A 173 3.72 -10.25 -9.29
C VAL A 173 5.20 -10.10 -9.03
N ASN A 174 6.03 -10.59 -9.95
CA ASN A 174 7.47 -10.38 -9.96
C ASN A 174 7.92 -9.64 -11.22
N GLY A 175 9.10 -9.02 -11.16
CA GLY A 175 9.69 -8.23 -12.25
C GLY A 175 10.00 -9.01 -13.53
N ASN A 176 9.86 -10.34 -13.53
CA ASN A 176 10.05 -11.18 -14.72
C ASN A 176 8.78 -11.32 -15.58
N ASN A 177 7.73 -10.54 -15.32
CA ASN A 177 6.41 -10.64 -15.97
C ASN A 177 5.80 -12.06 -15.88
N LYS A 178 6.29 -12.89 -14.97
CA LYS A 178 5.68 -14.16 -14.61
C LYS A 178 4.75 -13.89 -13.45
N SER A 179 3.49 -13.65 -13.79
CA SER A 179 2.42 -13.73 -12.82
C SER A 179 1.62 -14.99 -13.13
N ASP A 180 1.30 -15.80 -12.13
CA ASP A 180 0.30 -16.86 -12.27
C ASP A 180 -1.12 -16.29 -12.33
N ASP A 181 -1.26 -14.98 -12.11
CA ASP A 181 -2.51 -14.25 -12.07
C ASP A 181 -3.04 -13.89 -13.47
N ILE A 182 -4.24 -14.36 -13.76
CA ILE A 182 -4.94 -14.06 -15.01
C ILE A 182 -5.17 -12.55 -15.22
N ARG A 183 -5.41 -11.77 -14.15
CA ARG A 183 -5.66 -10.31 -14.24
C ARG A 183 -4.42 -9.59 -14.73
N MET A 184 -3.25 -9.94 -14.16
CA MET A 184 -1.98 -9.36 -14.57
C MET A 184 -1.55 -9.84 -15.95
N LYS A 185 -1.80 -11.11 -16.30
CA LYS A 185 -1.60 -11.60 -17.68
C LYS A 185 -2.44 -10.79 -18.68
N ASN A 186 -3.70 -10.50 -18.36
CA ASN A 186 -4.57 -9.70 -19.22
C ASN A 186 -4.06 -8.26 -19.35
N LEU A 187 -3.66 -7.64 -18.23
CA LEU A 187 -3.09 -6.29 -18.24
C LEU A 187 -1.80 -6.22 -19.07
N LEU A 188 -0.89 -7.18 -18.88
CA LEU A 188 0.35 -7.26 -19.65
C LEU A 188 0.07 -7.48 -21.14
N THR A 189 -0.93 -8.30 -21.49
CA THR A 189 -1.35 -8.51 -22.88
C THR A 189 -1.84 -7.21 -23.52
N LEU A 190 -2.59 -6.39 -22.78
CA LEU A 190 -3.06 -5.08 -23.25
C LEU A 190 -1.93 -4.08 -23.43
N LEU A 191 -0.92 -4.09 -22.54
CA LEU A 191 0.18 -3.13 -22.55
C LEU A 191 1.32 -3.52 -23.50
N SER A 192 1.52 -4.81 -23.77
CA SER A 192 2.66 -5.31 -24.54
C SER A 192 2.86 -4.64 -25.92
N PRO A 193 1.80 -4.44 -26.74
CA PRO A 193 1.94 -3.76 -28.03
C PRO A 193 2.40 -2.30 -27.92
N TYR A 194 2.10 -1.64 -26.80
CA TYR A 194 2.40 -0.23 -26.57
C TYR A 194 3.69 -0.02 -25.78
N ARG A 195 4.38 -1.09 -25.36
CA ARG A 195 5.53 -0.99 -24.44
C ARG A 195 6.63 -0.06 -24.96
N GLU A 196 7.05 -0.23 -26.21
CA GLU A 196 8.07 0.64 -26.82
C GLU A 196 7.58 2.08 -26.94
N THR A 197 6.30 2.28 -27.28
CA THR A 197 5.72 3.62 -27.37
C THR A 197 5.69 4.30 -26.00
N ILE A 198 5.33 3.57 -24.95
CA ILE A 198 5.30 4.07 -23.58
C ILE A 198 6.72 4.42 -23.12
N GLN A 199 7.69 3.53 -23.38
CA GLN A 199 9.08 3.75 -23.01
C GLN A 199 9.70 4.93 -23.75
N ASN A 200 9.40 5.10 -25.04
CA ASN A 200 9.98 6.18 -25.86
C ASN A 200 9.30 7.54 -25.61
N ARG A 201 7.99 7.57 -25.34
CA ARG A 201 7.25 8.84 -25.12
C ARG A 201 7.27 9.32 -23.68
N PHE A 202 7.36 8.40 -22.74
CA PHE A 202 7.38 8.69 -21.30
C PHE A 202 8.69 8.21 -20.69
N SER A 203 9.77 8.28 -21.47
CA SER A 203 11.10 7.89 -21.03
C SER A 203 11.47 8.72 -19.81
N LYS A 204 11.97 8.08 -18.75
CA LYS A 204 12.45 8.79 -17.54
C LYS A 204 13.62 9.74 -17.85
N SER A 205 14.23 9.60 -19.02
CA SER A 205 15.41 10.32 -19.49
C SER A 205 15.11 11.70 -20.09
N ASP A 206 13.84 12.03 -20.38
CA ASP A 206 13.47 13.33 -20.96
C ASP A 206 13.26 14.45 -19.93
N GLN A 207 13.54 14.19 -18.65
CA GLN A 207 13.83 15.24 -17.66
C GLN A 207 15.30 15.69 -17.72
N LYS A 208 15.85 15.89 -18.93
CA LYS A 208 16.97 16.82 -19.10
C LYS A 208 16.43 18.24 -18.91
N LEU A 209 16.20 18.61 -17.66
CA LEU A 209 16.15 20.02 -17.27
C LEU A 209 17.55 20.59 -17.53
N LEU A 210 17.69 21.21 -18.71
CA LEU A 210 18.55 22.35 -18.93
C LEU A 210 18.44 23.30 -17.74
N TRP A 211 19.56 23.61 -17.08
CA TRP A 211 19.99 24.89 -16.46
C TRP A 211 21.51 24.68 -16.17
N LEU A 212 22.48 25.41 -16.75
CA LEU A 212 22.87 26.81 -16.51
C LEU A 212 22.70 27.28 -15.08
#